data_AF-A0A434CRX0-F1
#
_entry.id   AF-A0A434CRX0-F1
#
_cell.length_a   1.000
_cell.length_b   1.000
_cell.length_c   1.000
_cell.angle_alpha   90.00
_cell.angle_beta   90.00
_cell.angle_gamma   90.00
#
_symmetry.space_group_name_H-M   'P 1'
#
loop_
_entity.id
_entity.type
_entity.pdbx_description
1 polymer ?
#
loop_
_entity_poly.entity_id
_entity_poly.type
_entity_poly.pdbx_seq_one_letter_code
_entity_poly.pdbx_strand_id
1 'polypeptide(L)'
;VSAKVAKIEQTVTETQKTVETVKQSTDKVLQKTDEIASVQQQQTEQGAQTQKTVEAVKQTTDALADTLADTVAAGQQQQAQAEKLQATTEQIAVSIDTIAKGFAALAAQGGAIAEPKRPDEFYHNARVYELSGDMLNARRSYLAFAGFDVDAIDPYTRFATLLRVQDGKAGAREVFGALADKGKALSIKLVHALQFEDAQRLQKLNTFVAANADFAPAYFLLSQEFSEDRLGFQALSDKRSEATALTKFLSYEKDGGLLKYFVDQTQLADWLDRSRSRVAALGDVLDAKRFAPTLTPMRSNQGWSMTISIPEPATGISWRMGDSGPFTETGFLALNDQTTGKPMPNPSFELPDSTAAGSIAIKYLDIRGRETGPFDIRFDPEAALQQGNKQILDQFWTSWIAFDASGNRGLVYFSQMLSYRCAIKAVHYGLNGAALDKEIKMPPCDPKDPYAIPYDYQPYFKVADSVKAMSVQVTYTDGTQSPVREYKRQ
;
A
#
# COMPACT_ATOMS: atom_id res chain seq x y z
N VAL A 1 19.57 -87.40 69.53
CA VAL A 1 20.14 -86.05 69.67
C VAL A 1 20.43 -85.42 68.30
N SER A 2 21.19 -86.09 67.42
CA SER A 2 21.50 -85.61 66.04
C SER A 2 20.27 -85.16 65.21
N ALA A 3 19.18 -85.95 65.18
CA ALA A 3 17.97 -85.57 64.45
C ALA A 3 17.26 -84.31 64.97
N LYS A 4 17.45 -83.94 66.25
CA LYS A 4 16.89 -82.71 66.83
C LYS A 4 17.74 -81.48 66.46
N VAL A 5 19.06 -81.64 66.38
CA VAL A 5 20.00 -80.55 66.03
C VAL A 5 19.84 -80.16 64.55
N ALA A 6 19.78 -81.13 63.63
CA ALA A 6 19.55 -80.84 62.21
C ALA A 6 18.21 -80.13 61.95
N LYS A 7 17.16 -80.49 62.70
CA LYS A 7 15.85 -79.83 62.60
C LYS A 7 15.88 -78.39 63.10
N ILE A 8 16.68 -78.10 64.13
CA ILE A 8 16.90 -76.75 64.66
C ILE A 8 17.72 -75.92 63.66
N GLU A 9 18.80 -76.44 63.09
CA GLU A 9 19.62 -75.73 62.11
C GLU A 9 18.84 -75.39 60.83
N GLN A 10 18.00 -76.32 60.36
CA GLN A 10 17.11 -76.08 59.23
C GLN A 10 16.08 -74.99 59.57
N THR A 11 15.50 -75.03 60.77
CA THR A 11 14.55 -74.00 61.24
C THR A 11 15.23 -72.63 61.37
N VAL A 12 16.46 -72.57 61.88
CA VAL A 12 17.22 -71.32 62.02
C VAL A 12 17.56 -70.73 60.64
N THR A 13 17.95 -71.58 59.68
CA THR A 13 18.26 -71.14 58.31
C THR A 13 17.01 -70.64 57.56
N GLU A 14 15.88 -71.32 57.70
CA GLU A 14 14.59 -70.86 57.16
C GLU A 14 14.13 -69.57 57.84
N THR A 15 14.35 -69.43 59.15
CA THR A 15 14.05 -68.20 59.90
C THR A 15 14.93 -67.05 59.42
N GLN A 16 16.22 -67.27 59.17
CA GLN A 16 17.14 -66.26 58.64
C GLN A 16 16.74 -65.80 57.24
N LYS A 17 16.39 -66.72 56.33
CA LYS A 17 15.87 -66.37 55.00
C LYS A 17 14.57 -65.58 55.10
N THR A 18 13.70 -65.95 56.03
CA THR A 18 12.44 -65.23 56.27
C THR A 18 12.71 -63.81 56.78
N VAL A 19 13.65 -63.64 57.73
CA VAL A 19 14.06 -62.33 58.24
C VAL A 19 14.70 -61.46 57.16
N GLU A 20 15.55 -62.00 56.30
CA GLU A 20 16.12 -61.24 55.17
C GLU A 20 15.06 -60.83 54.16
N THR A 21 14.10 -61.71 53.86
CA THR A 21 12.99 -61.41 52.96
C THR A 21 12.07 -60.33 53.55
N VAL A 22 11.81 -60.39 54.85
CA VAL A 22 11.05 -59.36 55.60
C VAL A 22 11.81 -58.03 55.61
N LYS A 23 13.13 -58.05 55.77
CA LYS A 23 13.96 -56.85 55.73
C LYS A 23 13.92 -56.18 54.36
N GLN A 24 14.12 -56.95 53.28
CA GLN A 24 14.04 -56.43 51.91
C GLN A 24 12.66 -55.88 51.55
N SER A 25 11.59 -56.51 52.04
CA SER A 25 10.23 -56.00 51.86
C SER A 25 9.97 -54.74 52.70
N THR A 26 10.53 -54.66 53.91
CA THR A 26 10.49 -53.45 54.74
C THR A 26 11.22 -52.28 54.08
N ASP A 27 12.41 -52.51 53.53
CA ASP A 27 13.19 -51.48 52.82
C ASP A 27 12.48 -50.99 51.56
N LYS A 28 11.82 -51.90 50.82
CA LYS A 28 10.95 -51.52 49.68
C LYS A 28 9.72 -50.71 50.10
N VAL A 29 9.14 -51.02 51.25
CA VAL A 29 8.01 -50.26 51.80
C VAL A 29 8.47 -48.87 52.22
N LEU A 30 9.66 -48.73 52.83
CA LEU A 30 10.24 -47.43 53.17
C LEU A 30 10.50 -46.59 51.90
N GLN A 31 11.13 -47.16 50.88
CA GLN A 31 11.33 -46.47 49.59
C GLN A 31 10.02 -46.03 48.95
N LYS A 32 9.01 -46.89 48.92
CA LYS A 32 7.67 -46.50 48.42
C LYS A 32 7.02 -45.43 49.26
N THR A 33 7.25 -45.42 50.57
CA THR A 33 6.69 -44.39 51.48
C THR A 33 7.35 -43.04 51.20
N ASP A 34 8.67 -43.01 50.96
CA ASP A 34 9.39 -41.80 50.58
C ASP A 34 8.98 -41.30 49.19
N GLU A 35 8.78 -42.20 48.22
CA GLU A 35 8.23 -41.85 46.90
C GLU A 35 6.82 -41.25 47.01
N ILE A 36 5.92 -41.87 47.81
CA ILE A 36 4.57 -41.35 48.04
C ILE A 36 4.62 -39.97 48.70
N ALA A 37 5.48 -39.78 49.71
CA ALA A 37 5.65 -38.47 50.35
C ALA A 37 6.14 -37.40 49.35
N SER A 38 7.08 -37.75 48.47
CA SER A 38 7.57 -36.83 47.43
C SER A 38 6.50 -36.46 46.40
N VAL A 39 5.67 -37.43 45.99
CA VAL A 39 4.54 -37.20 45.07
C VAL A 39 3.45 -36.34 45.74
N GLN A 40 3.20 -36.57 47.03
CA GLN A 40 2.21 -35.80 47.80
C GLN A 40 2.67 -34.35 48.01
N GLN A 41 3.97 -34.13 48.19
CA GLN A 41 4.56 -32.79 48.25
C GLN A 41 4.48 -32.08 46.88
N GLN A 42 4.81 -32.77 45.78
CA GLN A 42 4.65 -32.23 44.42
C GLN A 42 3.18 -31.92 44.08
N GLN A 43 2.23 -32.76 44.50
CA GLN A 43 0.79 -32.49 44.32
C GLN A 43 0.32 -31.28 45.13
N THR A 44 0.88 -31.07 46.33
CA THR A 44 0.56 -29.89 47.16
C THR A 44 1.11 -28.61 46.53
N GLU A 45 2.33 -28.66 45.98
CA GLU A 45 2.95 -27.54 45.26
C GLU A 45 2.20 -27.24 43.94
N GLN A 46 1.79 -28.26 43.19
CA GLN A 46 0.92 -28.09 42.01
C GLN A 46 -0.45 -27.52 42.38
N GLY A 47 -1.04 -27.94 43.50
CA GLY A 47 -2.28 -27.38 44.04
C GLY A 47 -2.14 -25.88 44.34
N ALA A 48 -1.07 -25.49 45.02
CA ALA A 48 -0.77 -24.10 45.33
C ALA A 48 -0.49 -23.25 44.06
N GLN A 49 0.21 -23.81 43.08
CA GLN A 49 0.47 -23.17 41.78
C GLN A 49 -0.83 -22.96 40.99
N THR A 50 -1.72 -23.97 41.01
CA THR A 50 -3.04 -23.91 40.38
C THR A 50 -3.91 -22.85 41.07
N GLN A 51 -3.88 -22.77 42.40
CA GLN A 51 -4.63 -21.78 43.17
C GLN A 51 -4.16 -20.36 42.91
N LYS A 52 -2.84 -20.13 42.82
CA LYS A 52 -2.26 -18.84 42.37
C LYS A 52 -2.68 -18.48 40.95
N THR A 53 -2.76 -19.47 40.06
CA THR A 53 -3.20 -19.26 38.68
C THR A 53 -4.68 -18.91 38.64
N VAL A 54 -5.52 -19.56 39.44
CA VAL A 54 -6.95 -19.24 39.56
C VAL A 54 -7.16 -17.84 40.15
N GLU A 55 -6.38 -17.43 41.15
CA GLU A 55 -6.42 -16.07 41.70
C GLU A 55 -5.95 -15.02 40.68
N ALA A 56 -4.88 -15.30 39.93
CA ALA A 56 -4.41 -14.43 38.86
C ALA A 56 -5.43 -14.31 37.73
N VAL A 57 -6.07 -15.42 37.33
CA VAL A 57 -7.15 -15.43 36.34
C VAL A 57 -8.37 -14.67 36.86
N LYS A 58 -8.72 -14.82 38.15
CA LYS A 58 -9.82 -14.06 38.76
C LYS A 58 -9.52 -12.56 38.78
N GLN A 59 -8.33 -12.15 39.19
CA GLN A 59 -7.91 -10.74 39.14
C GLN A 59 -7.91 -10.20 37.71
N THR A 60 -7.46 -11.00 36.74
CA THR A 60 -7.51 -10.63 35.32
C THR A 60 -8.94 -10.52 34.83
N THR A 61 -9.85 -11.40 35.28
CA THR A 61 -11.26 -11.40 34.91
C THR A 61 -12.00 -10.22 35.53
N ASP A 62 -11.72 -9.90 36.79
CA ASP A 62 -12.27 -8.74 37.48
C ASP A 62 -11.75 -7.44 36.83
N ALA A 63 -10.46 -7.36 36.50
CA ALA A 63 -9.89 -6.23 35.74
C ALA A 63 -10.47 -6.14 34.32
N LEU A 64 -10.73 -7.27 33.65
CA LEU A 64 -11.37 -7.30 32.34
C LEU A 64 -12.85 -6.89 32.46
N ALA A 65 -13.54 -7.26 33.53
CA ALA A 65 -14.92 -6.87 33.80
C ALA A 65 -15.03 -5.38 34.11
N ASP A 66 -14.09 -4.82 34.88
CA ASP A 66 -13.99 -3.38 35.11
C ASP A 66 -13.64 -2.64 33.81
N THR A 67 -12.69 -3.16 33.02
CA THR A 67 -12.37 -2.60 31.70
C THR A 67 -13.59 -2.67 30.78
N LEU A 68 -14.33 -3.79 30.78
CA LEU A 68 -15.53 -3.96 29.95
C LEU A 68 -16.66 -3.06 30.45
N ALA A 69 -16.81 -2.85 31.76
CA ALA A 69 -17.75 -1.91 32.35
C ALA A 69 -17.39 -0.47 31.99
N ASP A 70 -16.11 -0.11 32.00
CA ASP A 70 -15.61 1.18 31.54
C ASP A 70 -15.76 1.35 30.03
N THR A 71 -15.59 0.27 29.24
CA THR A 71 -15.77 0.29 27.78
C THR A 71 -17.25 0.34 27.40
N VAL A 72 -18.12 -0.31 28.16
CA VAL A 72 -19.59 -0.24 28.01
C VAL A 72 -20.11 1.11 28.51
N ALA A 73 -19.55 1.68 29.58
CA ALA A 73 -19.88 3.02 30.04
C ALA A 73 -19.36 4.09 29.06
N ALA A 74 -18.16 3.92 28.50
CA ALA A 74 -17.63 4.77 27.43
C ALA A 74 -18.44 4.58 26.14
N GLY A 75 -18.88 3.36 25.83
CA GLY A 75 -19.76 3.04 24.70
C GLY A 75 -21.15 3.62 24.88
N GLN A 76 -21.72 3.59 26.09
CA GLN A 76 -23.00 4.22 26.43
C GLN A 76 -22.89 5.74 26.52
N GLN A 77 -21.76 6.29 26.96
CA GLN A 77 -21.49 7.74 26.91
C GLN A 77 -21.24 8.21 25.49
N GLN A 78 -20.57 7.43 24.64
CA GLN A 78 -20.41 7.69 23.22
C GLN A 78 -21.72 7.52 22.48
N GLN A 79 -22.58 6.57 22.87
CA GLN A 79 -23.89 6.36 22.28
C GLN A 79 -24.88 7.42 22.77
N ALA A 80 -24.85 7.84 24.04
CA ALA A 80 -25.62 8.98 24.53
C ALA A 80 -25.08 10.31 24.00
N GLN A 81 -23.76 10.45 23.81
CA GLN A 81 -23.20 11.60 23.09
C GLN A 81 -23.53 11.52 21.62
N ALA A 82 -23.54 10.37 20.95
CA ALA A 82 -23.88 10.20 19.54
C ALA A 82 -25.37 10.30 19.28
N GLU A 83 -26.23 9.92 20.23
CA GLU A 83 -27.69 10.14 20.23
C GLU A 83 -28.01 11.59 20.55
N LYS A 84 -27.23 12.25 21.41
CA LYS A 84 -27.33 13.69 21.66
C LYS A 84 -26.71 14.49 20.51
N LEU A 85 -25.65 14.00 19.86
CA LEU A 85 -25.05 14.55 18.65
C LEU A 85 -25.98 14.27 17.46
N GLN A 86 -26.65 13.12 17.38
CA GLN A 86 -27.67 12.80 16.38
C GLN A 86 -28.91 13.63 16.62
N ALA A 87 -29.40 13.79 17.85
CA ALA A 87 -30.54 14.65 18.14
C ALA A 87 -30.21 16.13 17.89
N THR A 88 -28.98 16.57 18.16
CA THR A 88 -28.50 17.93 17.82
C THR A 88 -28.23 18.04 16.32
N THR A 89 -27.75 16.99 15.66
CA THR A 89 -27.54 16.90 14.20
C THR A 89 -28.86 16.79 13.46
N GLU A 90 -29.89 16.20 14.05
CA GLU A 90 -31.26 16.11 13.55
C GLU A 90 -31.96 17.44 13.77
N GLN A 91 -31.77 18.14 14.89
CA GLN A 91 -32.24 19.52 15.07
C GLN A 91 -31.52 20.52 14.14
N ILE A 92 -30.21 20.36 13.92
CA ILE A 92 -29.42 21.17 12.98
C ILE A 92 -29.76 20.80 11.52
N ALA A 93 -29.93 19.52 11.19
CA ALA A 93 -30.35 19.07 9.86
C ALA A 93 -31.80 19.46 9.56
N VAL A 94 -32.70 19.43 10.56
CA VAL A 94 -34.05 20.01 10.46
C VAL A 94 -33.94 21.53 10.25
N SER A 95 -32.96 22.22 10.84
CA SER A 95 -32.75 23.66 10.58
C SER A 95 -32.21 23.95 9.18
N ILE A 96 -31.21 23.21 8.69
CA ILE A 96 -30.60 23.45 7.37
C ILE A 96 -31.50 22.98 6.24
N ASP A 97 -32.20 21.84 6.38
CA ASP A 97 -33.24 21.42 5.42
C ASP A 97 -34.38 22.45 5.35
N THR A 98 -34.80 23.00 6.49
CA THR A 98 -35.79 24.10 6.52
C THR A 98 -35.25 25.34 5.83
N ILE A 99 -33.98 25.70 6.05
CA ILE A 99 -33.32 26.84 5.39
C ILE A 99 -33.22 26.59 3.88
N ALA A 100 -32.84 25.39 3.44
CA ALA A 100 -32.74 25.00 2.04
C ALA A 100 -34.09 25.07 1.34
N LYS A 101 -35.16 24.53 1.96
CA LYS A 101 -36.54 24.61 1.45
C LYS A 101 -37.04 26.05 1.38
N GLY A 102 -36.77 26.84 2.41
CA GLY A 102 -37.10 28.26 2.45
C GLY A 102 -36.40 29.05 1.36
N PHE A 103 -35.08 28.84 1.21
CA PHE A 103 -34.26 29.44 0.16
C PHE A 103 -34.77 29.08 -1.24
N ALA A 104 -35.08 27.80 -1.49
CA ALA A 104 -35.64 27.36 -2.77
C ALA A 104 -37.00 28.01 -3.08
N ALA A 105 -37.88 28.14 -2.08
CA ALA A 105 -39.17 28.80 -2.24
C ALA A 105 -39.03 30.30 -2.54
N LEU A 106 -38.08 30.99 -1.88
CA LEU A 106 -37.79 32.41 -2.09
C LEU A 106 -37.14 32.66 -3.45
N ALA A 107 -36.23 31.78 -3.89
CA ALA A 107 -35.61 31.84 -5.21
C ALA A 107 -36.64 31.81 -6.34
N ALA A 108 -37.76 31.10 -6.16
CA ALA A 108 -38.87 31.07 -7.12
C ALA A 108 -39.71 32.35 -7.17
N GLN A 109 -39.74 33.14 -6.09
CA GLN A 109 -40.49 34.41 -6.03
C GLN A 109 -39.72 35.57 -6.68
N GLY A 110 -38.38 35.52 -6.63
CA GLY A 110 -37.50 36.54 -7.18
C GLY A 110 -37.48 37.85 -6.38
N GLY A 111 -36.42 38.64 -6.57
CA GLY A 111 -36.25 39.93 -5.88
C GLY A 111 -35.79 39.83 -4.42
N ALA A 112 -35.31 40.94 -3.88
CA ALA A 112 -34.82 41.02 -2.51
C ALA A 112 -35.98 41.30 -1.53
N ILE A 113 -35.91 40.66 -0.37
CA ILE A 113 -36.85 40.79 0.73
C ILE A 113 -36.49 42.05 1.51
N ALA A 114 -37.46 42.93 1.76
CA ALA A 114 -37.21 44.22 2.42
C ALA A 114 -36.80 44.10 3.90
N GLU A 115 -37.36 43.14 4.63
CA GLU A 115 -37.09 42.91 6.06
C GLU A 115 -36.75 41.44 6.35
N PRO A 116 -35.57 40.96 5.94
CA PRO A 116 -35.14 39.60 6.22
C PRO A 116 -34.93 39.40 7.73
N LYS A 117 -35.42 38.27 8.26
CA LYS A 117 -35.32 37.88 9.68
C LYS A 117 -34.76 36.48 9.87
N ARG A 118 -34.86 35.63 8.85
CA ARG A 118 -34.43 34.24 8.90
C ARG A 118 -33.16 34.01 8.07
N PRO A 119 -32.33 33.01 8.41
CA PRO A 119 -31.10 32.74 7.68
C PRO A 119 -31.32 32.45 6.18
N ASP A 120 -32.38 31.73 5.79
CA ASP A 120 -32.74 31.51 4.39
C ASP A 120 -33.01 32.81 3.62
N GLU A 121 -33.67 33.78 4.27
CA GLU A 121 -33.99 35.09 3.69
C GLU A 121 -32.74 35.95 3.51
N PHE A 122 -31.83 35.95 4.50
CA PHE A 122 -30.56 36.65 4.39
C PHE A 122 -29.66 36.06 3.29
N TYR A 123 -29.60 34.73 3.18
CA TYR A 123 -28.83 34.10 2.11
C TYR A 123 -29.47 34.34 0.73
N HIS A 124 -30.80 34.25 0.62
CA HIS A 124 -31.53 34.62 -0.60
C HIS A 124 -31.23 36.05 -1.03
N ASN A 125 -31.36 37.01 -0.12
CA ASN A 125 -31.03 38.41 -0.39
C ASN A 125 -29.58 38.58 -0.84
N ALA A 126 -28.64 37.90 -0.16
CA ALA A 126 -27.23 37.94 -0.53
C ALA A 126 -27.03 37.49 -2.00
N ARG A 127 -27.70 36.41 -2.42
CA ARG A 127 -27.65 35.90 -3.79
C ARG A 127 -28.30 36.86 -4.79
N VAL A 128 -29.46 37.43 -4.47
CA VAL A 128 -30.12 38.40 -5.34
C VAL A 128 -29.23 39.63 -5.56
N TYR A 129 -28.65 40.19 -4.50
CA TYR A 129 -27.76 41.34 -4.58
C TYR A 129 -26.45 41.02 -5.31
N GLU A 130 -25.88 39.82 -5.10
CA GLU A 130 -24.71 39.37 -5.83
C GLU A 130 -24.98 39.29 -7.34
N LEU A 131 -26.12 38.72 -7.74
CA LEU A 131 -26.54 38.61 -9.14
C LEU A 131 -26.89 39.96 -9.77
N SER A 132 -27.37 40.92 -8.98
CA SER A 132 -27.66 42.29 -9.44
C SER A 132 -26.42 43.21 -9.44
N GLY A 133 -25.26 42.72 -8.96
CA GLY A 133 -24.03 43.51 -8.84
C GLY A 133 -24.01 44.48 -7.65
N ASP A 134 -24.99 44.42 -6.74
CA ASP A 134 -25.02 45.22 -5.52
C ASP A 134 -24.17 44.58 -4.42
N MET A 135 -22.85 44.69 -4.59
CA MET A 135 -21.89 43.99 -3.74
C MET A 135 -21.88 44.49 -2.29
N LEU A 136 -22.36 45.71 -2.02
CA LEU A 136 -22.44 46.25 -0.65
C LEU A 136 -23.58 45.60 0.13
N ASN A 137 -24.77 45.51 -0.47
CA ASN A 137 -25.91 44.86 0.17
C ASN A 137 -25.77 43.34 0.19
N ALA A 138 -25.08 42.74 -0.79
CA ALA A 138 -24.68 41.33 -0.75
C ALA A 138 -23.80 41.05 0.47
N ARG A 139 -22.74 41.85 0.70
CA ARG A 139 -21.86 41.72 1.87
C ARG A 139 -22.61 41.84 3.20
N ARG A 140 -23.50 42.84 3.32
CA ARG A 140 -24.33 43.01 4.53
C ARG A 140 -25.20 41.80 4.80
N SER A 141 -25.82 41.26 3.75
CA SER A 141 -26.70 40.08 3.85
C SER A 141 -25.92 38.82 4.23
N TYR A 142 -24.72 38.62 3.69
CA TYR A 142 -23.84 37.52 4.09
C TYR A 142 -23.34 37.64 5.53
N LEU A 143 -23.00 38.85 5.99
CA LEU A 143 -22.61 39.07 7.40
C LEU A 143 -23.78 38.81 8.36
N ALA A 144 -24.99 39.23 7.99
CA ALA A 144 -26.19 38.94 8.76
C ALA A 144 -26.46 37.44 8.82
N PHE A 145 -26.33 36.72 7.69
CA PHE A 145 -26.40 35.25 7.65
C PHE A 145 -25.36 34.61 8.59
N ALA A 146 -24.11 35.08 8.55
CA ALA A 146 -23.04 34.54 9.37
C ALA A 146 -23.31 34.67 10.88
N GLY A 147 -24.10 35.66 11.30
CA GLY A 147 -24.52 35.84 12.69
C GLY A 147 -25.42 34.72 13.24
N PHE A 148 -26.04 33.91 12.37
CA PHE A 148 -26.87 32.76 12.79
C PHE A 148 -26.05 31.49 13.05
N ASP A 149 -24.74 31.49 12.76
CA ASP A 149 -23.84 30.37 13.05
C ASP A 149 -24.29 29.03 12.45
N VAL A 150 -24.85 29.08 11.24
CA VAL A 150 -25.40 27.92 10.52
C VAL A 150 -24.27 27.13 9.87
N ASP A 151 -24.21 25.81 10.08
CA ASP A 151 -23.13 24.97 9.57
C ASP A 151 -23.27 24.56 8.09
N ALA A 152 -23.67 25.51 7.23
CA ALA A 152 -23.74 25.34 5.78
C ALA A 152 -22.52 25.91 5.07
N ILE A 153 -21.86 25.15 4.20
CA ILE A 153 -20.58 25.54 3.59
C ILE A 153 -20.74 26.51 2.42
N ASP A 154 -21.85 26.41 1.68
CA ASP A 154 -22.07 27.17 0.44
C ASP A 154 -22.20 28.69 0.63
N PRO A 155 -22.89 29.23 1.66
CA PRO A 155 -22.97 30.68 1.82
C PRO A 155 -21.62 31.28 2.19
N TYR A 156 -20.81 30.57 2.99
CA TYR A 156 -19.50 31.07 3.40
C TYR A 156 -18.46 30.99 2.28
N THR A 157 -18.45 29.95 1.46
CA THR A 157 -17.52 29.87 0.32
C THR A 157 -17.84 30.93 -0.74
N ARG A 158 -19.13 31.21 -0.98
CA ARG A 158 -19.56 32.35 -1.82
C ARG A 158 -19.17 33.68 -1.20
N PHE A 159 -19.42 33.87 0.09
CA PHE A 159 -19.06 35.10 0.78
C PHE A 159 -17.55 35.36 0.77
N ALA A 160 -16.71 34.34 0.99
CA ALA A 160 -15.27 34.46 0.86
C ALA A 160 -14.84 34.84 -0.56
N THR A 161 -15.56 34.39 -1.58
CA THR A 161 -15.30 34.79 -2.97
C THR A 161 -15.62 36.26 -3.19
N LEU A 162 -16.77 36.73 -2.71
CA LEU A 162 -17.15 38.15 -2.74
C LEU A 162 -16.10 39.03 -2.04
N LEU A 163 -15.69 38.65 -0.83
CA LEU A 163 -14.69 39.41 -0.06
C LEU A 163 -13.33 39.44 -0.76
N ARG A 164 -12.91 38.34 -1.39
CA ARG A 164 -11.65 38.33 -2.17
C ARG A 164 -11.69 39.28 -3.35
N VAL A 165 -12.86 39.45 -3.99
CA VAL A 165 -13.05 40.40 -5.08
C VAL A 165 -13.03 41.85 -4.58
N GLN A 166 -13.63 42.12 -3.42
CA GLN A 166 -13.73 43.48 -2.86
C GLN A 166 -12.44 43.94 -2.15
N ASP A 167 -11.92 43.11 -1.26
CA ASP A 167 -10.89 43.48 -0.27
C ASP A 167 -9.57 42.71 -0.47
N GLY A 168 -9.51 41.85 -1.49
CA GLY A 168 -8.40 40.91 -1.69
C GLY A 168 -8.37 39.78 -0.65
N LYS A 169 -7.35 38.92 -0.76
CA LYS A 169 -7.20 37.75 0.12
C LYS A 169 -6.97 38.13 1.58
N ALA A 170 -6.23 39.21 1.84
CA ALA A 170 -5.95 39.68 3.19
C ALA A 170 -7.22 40.15 3.91
N GLY A 171 -8.09 40.92 3.24
CA GLY A 171 -9.35 41.36 3.82
C GLY A 171 -10.33 40.21 4.04
N ALA A 172 -10.42 39.28 3.09
CA ALA A 172 -11.22 38.05 3.29
C ALA A 172 -10.75 37.25 4.50
N ARG A 173 -9.43 37.11 4.69
CA ARG A 173 -8.83 36.44 5.86
C ARG A 173 -9.16 37.15 7.18
N GLU A 174 -9.08 38.48 7.22
CA GLU A 174 -9.39 39.26 8.42
C GLU A 174 -10.87 39.09 8.83
N VAL A 175 -11.78 39.25 7.87
CA VAL A 175 -13.23 39.09 8.12
C VAL A 175 -13.55 37.67 8.60
N PHE A 176 -13.03 36.65 7.91
CA PHE A 176 -13.27 35.26 8.33
C PHE A 176 -12.54 34.87 9.62
N GLY A 177 -11.41 35.50 9.95
CA GLY A 177 -10.76 35.37 11.24
C GLY A 177 -11.67 35.87 12.37
N ALA A 178 -12.18 37.09 12.23
CA ALA A 178 -13.10 37.68 13.21
C ALA A 178 -14.41 36.88 13.35
N LEU A 179 -14.91 36.29 12.26
CA LEU A 179 -16.06 35.39 12.29
C LEU A 179 -15.72 34.04 12.97
N ALA A 180 -14.57 33.45 12.67
CA ALA A 180 -14.13 32.17 13.23
C ALA A 180 -13.83 32.24 14.73
N ASP A 181 -13.38 33.41 15.22
CA ASP A 181 -13.13 33.65 16.64
C ASP A 181 -14.43 33.72 17.46
N LYS A 182 -15.53 34.17 16.84
CA LYS A 182 -16.83 34.39 17.51
C LYS A 182 -17.82 33.25 17.27
N GLY A 183 -17.82 32.67 16.08
CA GLY A 183 -18.75 31.62 15.65
C GLY A 183 -18.32 30.21 16.06
N LYS A 184 -19.29 29.32 16.22
CA LYS A 184 -19.07 27.90 16.52
C LYS A 184 -19.07 27.05 15.26
N ALA A 185 -19.73 27.51 14.20
CA ALA A 185 -19.86 26.82 12.93
C ALA A 185 -18.49 26.39 12.37
N LEU A 186 -18.36 25.08 12.18
CA LEU A 186 -17.22 24.45 11.53
C LEU A 186 -17.03 24.95 10.10
N SER A 187 -18.11 25.26 9.39
CA SER A 187 -18.06 25.84 8.05
C SER A 187 -17.29 27.18 8.00
N ILE A 188 -17.50 28.06 8.99
CA ILE A 188 -16.78 29.34 9.09
C ILE A 188 -15.28 29.10 9.31
N LYS A 189 -14.94 28.19 10.23
CA LYS A 189 -13.55 27.84 10.55
C LYS A 189 -12.83 27.20 9.36
N LEU A 190 -13.52 26.33 8.62
CA LEU A 190 -13.00 25.73 7.39
C LEU A 190 -12.75 26.79 6.32
N VAL A 191 -13.71 27.69 6.08
CA VAL A 191 -13.54 28.76 5.09
C VAL A 191 -12.45 29.75 5.52
N HIS A 192 -12.27 30.02 6.82
CA HIS A 192 -11.13 30.78 7.30
C HIS A 192 -9.79 30.10 6.96
N ALA A 193 -9.69 28.77 7.14
CA ALA A 193 -8.50 28.02 6.74
C ALA A 193 -8.19 28.17 5.23
N LEU A 194 -9.23 28.25 4.40
CA LEU A 194 -9.09 28.54 2.97
C LEU A 194 -8.61 29.97 2.67
N GLN A 195 -8.63 30.92 3.59
CA GLN A 195 -8.15 32.28 3.28
C GLN A 195 -6.61 32.40 3.33
N PHE A 196 -5.91 31.33 3.70
CA PHE A 196 -4.46 31.23 3.64
C PHE A 196 -3.98 30.72 2.28
N GLU A 197 -2.67 30.76 2.07
CA GLU A 197 -2.01 30.42 0.80
C GLU A 197 -1.04 29.25 0.96
N ASP A 198 -0.78 28.58 -0.17
CA ASP A 198 0.25 27.55 -0.35
C ASP A 198 0.31 26.52 0.79
N ALA A 199 1.52 26.26 1.30
CA ALA A 199 1.77 25.29 2.37
C ALA A 199 1.00 25.61 3.64
N GLN A 200 0.76 26.89 3.95
CA GLN A 200 0.03 27.28 5.16
C GLN A 200 -1.46 26.92 5.05
N ARG A 201 -2.06 27.09 3.87
CA ARG A 201 -3.44 26.67 3.62
C ARG A 201 -3.57 25.15 3.79
N LEU A 202 -2.70 24.39 3.14
CA LEU A 202 -2.71 22.93 3.22
C LEU A 202 -2.51 22.43 4.66
N GLN A 203 -1.58 23.02 5.40
CA GLN A 203 -1.36 22.69 6.81
C GLN A 203 -2.63 22.95 7.65
N LYS A 204 -3.30 24.08 7.45
CA LYS A 204 -4.53 24.41 8.17
C LYS A 204 -5.68 23.49 7.81
N LEU A 205 -5.84 23.14 6.53
CA LEU A 205 -6.84 22.16 6.09
C LEU A 205 -6.58 20.78 6.69
N ASN A 206 -5.34 20.30 6.65
CA ASN A 206 -4.97 19.02 7.28
C ASN A 206 -5.25 19.03 8.79
N THR A 207 -4.91 20.12 9.48
CA THR A 207 -5.20 20.29 10.91
C THR A 207 -6.71 20.26 11.16
N PHE A 208 -7.49 20.95 10.32
CA PHE A 208 -8.94 20.97 10.43
C PHE A 208 -9.55 19.58 10.22
N VAL A 209 -9.13 18.86 9.18
CA VAL A 209 -9.61 17.50 8.88
C VAL A 209 -9.24 16.52 10.00
N ALA A 210 -8.03 16.62 10.55
CA ALA A 210 -7.60 15.78 11.67
C ALA A 210 -8.45 16.03 12.94
N ALA A 211 -8.86 17.28 13.19
CA ALA A 211 -9.72 17.63 14.31
C ALA A 211 -11.21 17.34 14.08
N ASN A 212 -11.65 17.24 12.82
CA ASN A 212 -13.07 17.15 12.45
C ASN A 212 -13.27 16.09 11.34
N ALA A 213 -12.95 14.83 11.61
CA ALA A 213 -12.99 13.75 10.60
C ALA A 213 -14.40 13.49 10.02
N ASP A 214 -15.47 13.88 10.73
CA ASP A 214 -16.85 13.70 10.27
C ASP A 214 -17.39 14.90 9.47
N PHE A 215 -16.59 15.96 9.32
CA PHE A 215 -16.99 17.16 8.59
C PHE A 215 -16.74 17.01 7.09
N ALA A 216 -17.71 16.40 6.40
CA ALA A 216 -17.59 15.98 5.01
C ALA A 216 -17.09 17.06 4.03
N PRO A 217 -17.57 18.33 4.05
CA PRO A 217 -17.11 19.34 3.10
C PRO A 217 -15.59 19.60 3.11
N ALA A 218 -14.92 19.32 4.24
CA ALA A 218 -13.47 19.50 4.34
C ALA A 218 -12.70 18.58 3.39
N TYR A 219 -13.20 17.37 3.11
CA TYR A 219 -12.53 16.43 2.21
C TYR A 219 -12.58 16.87 0.75
N PHE A 220 -13.70 17.44 0.29
CA PHE A 220 -13.77 18.01 -1.05
C PHE A 220 -12.83 19.22 -1.21
N LEU A 221 -12.80 20.10 -0.20
CA LEU A 221 -11.92 21.27 -0.25
C LEU A 221 -10.44 20.89 -0.11
N LEU A 222 -10.12 19.85 0.66
CA LEU A 222 -8.78 19.29 0.74
C LEU A 222 -8.35 18.66 -0.60
N SER A 223 -9.24 17.94 -1.29
CA SER A 223 -8.89 17.32 -2.57
C SER A 223 -8.50 18.36 -3.61
N GLN A 224 -9.12 19.55 -3.59
CA GLN A 224 -8.77 20.65 -4.47
C GLN A 224 -7.33 21.13 -4.29
N GLU A 225 -6.75 21.04 -3.09
CA GLU A 225 -5.35 21.41 -2.88
C GLU A 225 -4.36 20.46 -3.57
N PHE A 226 -4.79 19.26 -3.91
CA PHE A 226 -4.00 18.27 -4.65
C PHE A 226 -4.32 18.22 -6.15
N SER A 227 -5.29 19.01 -6.62
CA SER A 227 -5.74 19.00 -8.01
C SER A 227 -4.71 19.63 -8.96
N GLU A 228 -4.71 19.18 -10.21
CA GLU A 228 -3.86 19.77 -11.26
C GLU A 228 -4.15 21.27 -11.45
N ASP A 229 -5.42 21.69 -11.38
CA ASP A 229 -5.81 23.11 -11.49
C ASP A 229 -5.14 24.00 -10.44
N ARG A 230 -4.91 23.44 -9.23
CA ARG A 230 -4.23 24.14 -8.15
C ARG A 230 -2.72 24.09 -8.29
N LEU A 231 -2.21 22.96 -8.77
CA LEU A 231 -0.80 22.60 -8.71
C LEU A 231 -0.03 22.88 -10.00
N GLY A 232 -0.73 23.11 -11.12
CA GLY A 232 -0.19 23.20 -12.48
C GLY A 232 0.26 21.84 -13.04
N PHE A 233 0.98 21.07 -12.22
CA PHE A 233 1.32 19.67 -12.48
C PHE A 233 1.04 18.85 -11.23
N GLN A 234 0.45 17.67 -11.45
CA GLN A 234 0.04 16.77 -10.39
C GLN A 234 0.91 15.50 -10.36
N ALA A 235 1.72 15.35 -9.31
CA ALA A 235 2.51 14.12 -9.09
C ALA A 235 1.61 12.95 -8.69
N LEU A 236 2.13 11.72 -8.73
CA LEU A 236 1.37 10.52 -8.32
C LEU A 236 0.92 10.58 -6.86
N SER A 237 1.75 11.14 -5.97
CA SER A 237 1.42 11.35 -4.56
C SER A 237 0.26 12.34 -4.38
N ASP A 238 0.18 13.38 -5.22
CA ASP A 238 -0.93 14.32 -5.24
C ASP A 238 -2.20 13.65 -5.77
N LYS A 239 -2.11 12.89 -6.87
CA LYS A 239 -3.25 12.13 -7.42
C LYS A 239 -3.86 11.19 -6.38
N ARG A 240 -3.02 10.50 -5.60
CA ARG A 240 -3.48 9.63 -4.52
C ARG A 240 -4.15 10.41 -3.39
N SER A 241 -3.56 11.54 -3.00
CA SER A 241 -4.12 12.38 -1.95
C SER A 241 -5.47 12.97 -2.37
N GLU A 242 -5.58 13.42 -3.62
CA GLU A 242 -6.84 13.84 -4.23
C GLU A 242 -7.88 12.71 -4.26
N ALA A 243 -7.52 11.54 -4.80
CA ALA A 243 -8.41 10.39 -4.88
C ALA A 243 -8.88 9.92 -3.50
N THR A 244 -8.00 9.92 -2.50
CA THR A 244 -8.32 9.54 -1.12
C THR A 244 -9.32 10.51 -0.52
N ALA A 245 -9.08 11.81 -0.64
CA ALA A 245 -9.97 12.84 -0.13
C ALA A 245 -11.35 12.82 -0.84
N LEU A 246 -11.38 12.71 -2.17
CA LEU A 246 -12.63 12.60 -2.94
C LEU A 246 -13.41 11.33 -2.61
N THR A 247 -12.74 10.18 -2.48
CA THR A 247 -13.39 8.93 -2.09
C THR A 247 -14.00 9.04 -0.69
N LYS A 248 -13.29 9.70 0.24
CA LYS A 248 -13.81 9.97 1.58
C LYS A 248 -15.00 10.93 1.54
N PHE A 249 -14.96 12.00 0.73
CA PHE A 249 -16.09 12.89 0.52
C PHE A 249 -17.33 12.15 -0.02
N LEU A 250 -17.16 11.36 -1.10
CA LEU A 250 -18.23 10.57 -1.71
C LEU A 250 -18.78 9.50 -0.76
N SER A 251 -17.99 9.03 0.21
CA SER A 251 -18.49 8.07 1.21
C SER A 251 -19.60 8.63 2.08
N TYR A 252 -19.66 9.96 2.28
CA TYR A 252 -20.70 10.65 3.05
C TYR A 252 -22.00 10.89 2.27
N GLU A 253 -22.02 10.60 0.96
CA GLU A 253 -23.24 10.66 0.17
C GLU A 253 -24.26 9.61 0.64
N LYS A 254 -23.76 8.45 1.10
CA LYS A 254 -24.59 7.39 1.67
C LYS A 254 -25.45 7.98 2.80
N ASP A 255 -26.73 7.66 2.76
CA ASP A 255 -27.74 8.11 3.74
C ASP A 255 -28.03 9.63 3.75
N GLY A 256 -27.62 10.38 2.73
CA GLY A 256 -27.91 11.82 2.63
C GLY A 256 -27.08 12.69 3.58
N GLY A 257 -25.98 12.16 4.14
CA GLY A 257 -25.14 12.82 5.14
C GLY A 257 -24.50 14.14 4.69
N LEU A 258 -24.48 14.42 3.39
CA LEU A 258 -24.00 15.67 2.80
C LEU A 258 -25.05 16.79 2.80
N LEU A 259 -26.34 16.48 2.73
CA LEU A 259 -27.41 17.50 2.57
C LEU A 259 -27.41 18.52 3.71
N LYS A 260 -27.10 18.08 4.93
CA LYS A 260 -27.05 18.93 6.12
C LYS A 260 -25.97 20.01 6.10
N TYR A 261 -25.07 20.02 5.12
CA TYR A 261 -24.01 21.03 5.00
C TYR A 261 -24.27 22.03 3.87
N PHE A 262 -25.38 21.93 3.13
CA PHE A 262 -25.65 22.77 1.97
C PHE A 262 -27.07 23.36 2.02
N VAL A 263 -27.18 24.68 1.88
CA VAL A 263 -28.45 25.37 1.65
C VAL A 263 -28.82 25.31 0.17
N ASP A 264 -27.86 25.58 -0.71
CA ASP A 264 -27.99 25.46 -2.17
C ASP A 264 -27.68 24.01 -2.62
N GLN A 265 -28.73 23.21 -2.84
CA GLN A 265 -28.58 21.81 -3.28
C GLN A 265 -27.97 21.69 -4.68
N THR A 266 -28.04 22.73 -5.52
CA THR A 266 -27.40 22.70 -6.85
C THR A 266 -25.87 22.72 -6.71
N GLN A 267 -25.36 23.42 -5.70
CA GLN A 267 -23.92 23.41 -5.42
C GLN A 267 -23.43 22.05 -4.91
N LEU A 268 -24.23 21.37 -4.09
CA LEU A 268 -23.90 20.00 -3.67
C LEU A 268 -23.86 19.05 -4.88
N ALA A 269 -24.84 19.13 -5.78
CA ALA A 269 -24.85 18.34 -7.01
C ALA A 269 -23.58 18.58 -7.85
N ASP A 270 -23.19 19.85 -8.04
CA ASP A 270 -21.94 20.20 -8.72
C ASP A 270 -20.69 19.59 -8.05
N TRP A 271 -20.63 19.60 -6.71
CA TRP A 271 -19.51 19.00 -5.97
C TRP A 271 -19.46 17.48 -6.14
N LEU A 272 -20.61 16.81 -6.11
CA LEU A 272 -20.72 15.38 -6.34
C LEU A 272 -20.31 14.99 -7.77
N ASP A 273 -20.82 15.69 -8.78
CA ASP A 273 -20.52 15.40 -10.18
C ASP A 273 -19.05 15.61 -10.52
N ARG A 274 -18.45 16.70 -10.01
CA ARG A 274 -17.00 16.94 -10.12
C ARG A 274 -16.20 15.86 -9.41
N SER A 275 -16.62 15.46 -8.21
CA SER A 275 -15.93 14.43 -7.43
C SER A 275 -15.92 13.09 -8.16
N ARG A 276 -17.08 12.65 -8.70
CA ARG A 276 -17.17 11.39 -9.45
C ARG A 276 -16.36 11.44 -10.74
N SER A 277 -16.51 12.51 -11.51
CA SER A 277 -15.76 12.70 -12.76
C SER A 277 -14.26 12.65 -12.51
N ARG A 278 -13.83 13.29 -11.41
CA ARG A 278 -12.42 13.34 -11.05
C ARG A 278 -11.89 12.01 -10.54
N VAL A 279 -12.63 11.30 -9.69
CA VAL A 279 -12.25 9.93 -9.26
C VAL A 279 -12.17 8.99 -10.45
N ALA A 280 -13.10 9.07 -11.40
CA ALA A 280 -13.04 8.29 -12.64
C ALA A 280 -11.80 8.61 -13.49
N ALA A 281 -11.44 9.90 -13.62
CA ALA A 281 -10.25 10.34 -14.35
C ALA A 281 -8.94 9.92 -13.65
N LEU A 282 -8.92 9.87 -12.32
CA LEU A 282 -7.78 9.39 -11.53
C LEU A 282 -7.60 7.86 -11.65
N GLY A 283 -8.65 7.12 -12.00
CA GLY A 283 -8.61 5.68 -12.25
C GLY A 283 -8.07 4.89 -11.06
N ASP A 284 -7.21 3.91 -11.32
CA ASP A 284 -6.64 3.04 -10.28
C ASP A 284 -5.46 3.68 -9.52
N VAL A 285 -5.46 5.02 -9.33
CA VAL A 285 -4.33 5.72 -8.66
C VAL A 285 -4.13 5.34 -7.19
N LEU A 286 -5.09 4.60 -6.63
CA LEU A 286 -5.02 4.04 -5.30
C LEU A 286 -4.33 2.66 -5.27
N ASP A 287 -4.12 1.98 -6.41
CA ASP A 287 -3.39 0.71 -6.44
C ASP A 287 -1.88 0.92 -6.26
N ALA A 288 -1.39 0.66 -5.06
CA ALA A 288 0.02 0.79 -4.70
C ALA A 288 1.00 0.13 -5.70
N LYS A 289 0.60 -0.95 -6.39
CA LYS A 289 1.48 -1.66 -7.34
C LYS A 289 1.79 -0.87 -8.60
N ARG A 290 0.90 0.02 -9.05
CA ARG A 290 1.15 0.89 -10.21
C ARG A 290 2.15 2.02 -9.92
N PHE A 291 2.48 2.24 -8.65
CA PHE A 291 3.31 3.37 -8.20
C PHE A 291 4.67 2.94 -7.66
N ALA A 292 4.98 1.65 -7.73
CA ALA A 292 6.30 1.16 -7.42
C ALA A 292 7.19 1.25 -8.68
N PRO A 293 8.43 1.72 -8.57
CA PRO A 293 9.40 1.57 -9.64
C PRO A 293 9.66 0.09 -9.89
N THR A 294 9.99 -0.26 -11.12
CA THR A 294 10.41 -1.62 -11.48
C THR A 294 11.90 -1.65 -11.79
N LEU A 295 12.53 -2.78 -11.47
CA LEU A 295 13.93 -3.02 -11.74
C LEU A 295 14.08 -4.11 -12.81
N THR A 296 14.81 -3.80 -13.87
CA THR A 296 15.16 -4.76 -14.93
C THR A 296 16.65 -5.08 -14.82
N PRO A 297 17.03 -6.21 -14.21
CA PRO A 297 18.42 -6.64 -14.12
C PRO A 297 18.90 -7.20 -15.46
N MET A 298 20.10 -6.83 -15.88
CA MET A 298 20.77 -7.38 -17.05
C MET A 298 22.18 -7.85 -16.67
N ARG A 299 22.48 -9.12 -16.90
CA ARG A 299 23.80 -9.68 -16.61
C ARG A 299 24.78 -9.40 -17.75
N SER A 300 25.98 -8.94 -17.41
CA SER A 300 27.14 -8.81 -18.30
C SER A 300 28.37 -9.56 -17.75
N ASN A 301 29.47 -9.56 -18.49
CA ASN A 301 30.76 -10.09 -18.03
C ASN A 301 31.40 -9.25 -16.91
N GLN A 302 30.89 -8.04 -16.64
CA GLN A 302 31.43 -7.10 -15.66
C GLN A 302 30.56 -6.98 -14.39
N GLY A 303 29.42 -7.67 -14.35
CA GLY A 303 28.45 -7.57 -13.24
C GLY A 303 27.02 -7.45 -13.73
N TRP A 304 26.19 -6.81 -12.92
CA TRP A 304 24.78 -6.56 -13.20
C TRP A 304 24.55 -5.09 -13.50
N SER A 305 23.96 -4.83 -14.67
CA SER A 305 23.40 -3.52 -14.99
C SER A 305 21.93 -3.51 -14.57
N MET A 306 21.56 -2.59 -13.71
CA MET A 306 20.22 -2.46 -13.16
C MET A 306 19.53 -1.27 -13.83
N THR A 307 18.46 -1.51 -14.59
CA THR A 307 17.65 -0.44 -15.18
C THR A 307 16.40 -0.21 -14.37
N ILE A 308 16.16 1.05 -13.97
CA ILE A 308 15.02 1.49 -13.18
C ILE A 308 13.98 2.11 -14.10
N SER A 309 12.73 1.64 -14.02
CA SER A 309 11.59 2.32 -14.62
C SER A 309 10.74 2.94 -13.52
N ILE A 310 10.47 4.24 -13.62
CA ILE A 310 9.70 5.01 -12.64
C ILE A 310 8.32 5.32 -13.22
N PRO A 311 7.24 5.25 -12.44
CA PRO A 311 5.88 5.45 -12.93
C PRO A 311 5.50 6.92 -13.18
N GLU A 312 6.39 7.88 -12.91
CA GLU A 312 6.24 9.31 -13.21
C GLU A 312 7.60 9.98 -13.49
N PRO A 313 7.62 11.18 -14.09
CA PRO A 313 8.85 11.94 -14.23
C PRO A 313 9.50 12.25 -12.88
N ALA A 314 10.81 12.00 -12.78
CA ALA A 314 11.60 12.21 -11.58
C ALA A 314 12.73 13.22 -11.84
N THR A 315 13.18 13.91 -10.78
CA THR A 315 14.33 14.84 -10.83
C THR A 315 15.56 14.32 -10.11
N GLY A 316 15.48 13.13 -9.51
CA GLY A 316 16.60 12.45 -8.88
C GLY A 316 16.21 11.01 -8.57
N ILE A 317 17.18 10.09 -8.60
CA ILE A 317 16.96 8.67 -8.31
C ILE A 317 18.09 8.19 -7.41
N SER A 318 17.70 7.51 -6.35
CA SER A 318 18.58 7.02 -5.30
C SER A 318 18.28 5.55 -5.04
N TRP A 319 19.32 4.77 -4.75
CA TRP A 319 19.17 3.35 -4.47
C TRP A 319 20.03 2.90 -3.31
N ARG A 320 19.69 1.76 -2.71
CA ARG A 320 20.48 1.11 -1.67
C ARG A 320 20.27 -0.39 -1.68
N MET A 321 21.32 -1.16 -1.41
CA MET A 321 21.20 -2.59 -1.14
C MET A 321 20.82 -2.82 0.33
N GLY A 322 19.75 -3.57 0.57
CA GLY A 322 19.24 -3.92 1.90
C GLY A 322 18.61 -2.76 2.68
N ASP A 323 18.38 -3.01 3.97
CA ASP A 323 17.48 -2.19 4.78
C ASP A 323 18.19 -1.10 5.60
N SER A 324 19.53 -1.06 5.58
CA SER A 324 20.36 -0.14 6.36
C SER A 324 21.48 0.50 5.55
N GLY A 325 21.90 1.70 5.94
CA GLY A 325 22.97 2.47 5.28
C GLY A 325 22.45 3.66 4.45
N PRO A 326 23.35 4.49 3.91
CA PRO A 326 22.99 5.64 3.09
C PRO A 326 22.49 5.19 1.70
N PHE A 327 21.62 6.00 1.10
CA PHE A 327 21.27 5.86 -0.31
C PHE A 327 22.40 6.42 -1.18
N THR A 328 22.58 5.80 -2.35
CA THR A 328 23.52 6.23 -3.39
C THR A 328 22.71 6.83 -4.53
N GLU A 329 23.03 8.07 -4.90
CA GLU A 329 22.44 8.73 -6.07
C GLU A 329 22.95 8.07 -7.36
N THR A 330 22.07 7.86 -8.34
CA THR A 330 22.48 7.32 -9.65
C THR A 330 23.17 8.36 -10.55
N GLY A 331 23.07 9.64 -10.19
CA GLY A 331 23.59 10.76 -10.95
C GLY A 331 22.67 11.17 -12.11
N PHE A 332 23.22 11.90 -13.07
CA PHE A 332 22.49 12.45 -14.22
C PHE A 332 23.13 12.05 -15.53
N LEU A 333 22.31 11.85 -16.56
CA LEU A 333 22.77 11.72 -17.93
C LEU A 333 23.15 13.10 -18.50
N ALA A 334 23.97 13.13 -19.54
CA ALA A 334 24.36 14.34 -20.26
C ALA A 334 23.27 14.85 -21.21
N LEU A 335 22.00 14.76 -20.81
CA LEU A 335 20.82 15.19 -21.56
C LEU A 335 19.74 15.66 -20.61
N ASN A 336 18.92 16.60 -21.07
CA ASN A 336 17.79 17.09 -20.30
C ASN A 336 16.55 16.23 -20.56
N ASP A 337 15.77 16.01 -19.51
CA ASP A 337 14.47 15.37 -19.62
C ASP A 337 13.48 16.30 -20.33
N GLN A 338 12.78 15.78 -21.35
CA GLN A 338 11.88 16.58 -22.19
C GLN A 338 10.63 17.04 -21.45
N THR A 339 10.22 16.34 -20.39
CA THR A 339 9.02 16.66 -19.61
C THR A 339 9.32 17.69 -18.53
N THR A 340 10.46 17.59 -17.87
CA THR A 340 10.83 18.48 -16.76
C THR A 340 11.73 19.65 -17.18
N GLY A 341 12.41 19.54 -18.32
CA GLY A 341 13.42 20.51 -18.77
C GLY A 341 14.72 20.52 -17.93
N LYS A 342 14.83 19.65 -16.93
CA LYS A 342 15.98 19.53 -16.02
C LYS A 342 16.92 18.41 -16.48
N PRO A 343 18.18 18.33 -15.96
CA PRO A 343 19.06 17.19 -16.23
C PRO A 343 18.34 15.87 -15.94
N MET A 344 18.39 14.92 -16.88
CA MET A 344 17.70 13.64 -16.74
C MET A 344 18.42 12.77 -15.70
N PRO A 345 17.74 12.30 -14.63
CA PRO A 345 18.34 11.35 -13.70
C PRO A 345 18.76 10.09 -14.43
N ASN A 346 19.91 9.53 -14.07
CA ASN A 346 20.38 8.28 -14.65
C ASN A 346 19.47 7.13 -14.17
N PRO A 347 18.71 6.45 -15.05
CA PRO A 347 17.82 5.38 -14.65
C PRO A 347 18.58 4.05 -14.49
N SER A 348 19.90 4.09 -14.30
CA SER A 348 20.71 2.88 -14.20
C SER A 348 21.79 2.96 -13.13
N PHE A 349 22.13 1.80 -12.57
CA PHE A 349 23.28 1.61 -11.69
C PHE A 349 23.85 0.20 -11.88
N GLU A 350 25.09 0.00 -11.44
CA GLU A 350 25.78 -1.28 -11.59
C GLU A 350 25.94 -1.96 -10.23
N LEU A 351 25.84 -3.29 -10.21
CA LEU A 351 26.17 -4.13 -9.05
C LEU A 351 27.26 -5.15 -9.42
N PRO A 352 28.14 -5.52 -8.48
CA PRO A 352 29.10 -6.60 -8.69
C PRO A 352 28.41 -7.93 -9.03
N ASP A 353 29.09 -8.77 -9.79
CA ASP A 353 28.64 -10.12 -10.13
C ASP A 353 28.38 -11.03 -8.92
N SER A 354 29.11 -10.78 -7.83
CA SER A 354 29.08 -11.46 -6.52
C SER A 354 27.93 -11.01 -5.62
N THR A 355 27.07 -10.09 -6.09
CA THR A 355 25.91 -9.62 -5.32
C THR A 355 25.00 -10.79 -4.96
N ALA A 356 24.77 -10.98 -3.66
CA ALA A 356 23.88 -12.00 -3.15
C ALA A 356 22.41 -11.60 -3.30
N ALA A 357 21.52 -12.58 -3.22
CA ALA A 357 20.09 -12.33 -3.22
C ALA A 357 19.68 -11.44 -2.02
N GLY A 358 18.89 -10.41 -2.27
CA GLY A 358 18.42 -9.51 -1.22
C GLY A 358 17.32 -8.56 -1.70
N SER A 359 17.15 -7.46 -0.97
CA SER A 359 16.26 -6.35 -1.32
C SER A 359 17.07 -5.17 -1.84
N ILE A 360 16.58 -4.50 -2.87
CA ILE A 360 17.10 -3.23 -3.37
C ILE A 360 16.04 -2.18 -3.11
N ALA A 361 16.36 -1.21 -2.25
CA ALA A 361 15.51 -0.08 -1.96
C ALA A 361 15.73 1.01 -3.02
N ILE A 362 14.65 1.47 -3.67
CA ILE A 362 14.67 2.60 -4.60
C ILE A 362 13.91 3.77 -4.01
N LYS A 363 14.47 4.97 -4.14
CA LYS A 363 13.81 6.24 -3.86
C LYS A 363 13.98 7.16 -5.05
N TYR A 364 13.05 8.08 -5.23
CA TYR A 364 13.19 9.12 -6.25
C TYR A 364 12.59 10.45 -5.77
N LEU A 365 13.00 11.53 -6.40
CA LEU A 365 12.40 12.85 -6.22
C LEU A 365 11.37 13.06 -7.33
N ASP A 366 10.13 13.37 -6.96
CA ASP A 366 9.12 13.80 -7.93
C ASP A 366 9.51 15.15 -8.57
N ILE A 367 8.76 15.62 -9.56
CA ILE A 367 9.09 16.88 -10.25
C ILE A 367 9.09 18.12 -9.35
N ARG A 368 8.46 18.03 -8.16
CA ARG A 368 8.37 19.06 -7.13
C ARG A 368 9.50 18.92 -6.09
N GLY A 369 10.39 17.94 -6.25
CA GLY A 369 11.50 17.67 -5.36
C GLY A 369 11.09 16.94 -4.08
N ARG A 370 9.91 16.33 -4.00
CA ARG A 370 9.50 15.53 -2.85
C ARG A 370 10.01 14.10 -3.00
N GLU A 371 10.53 13.57 -1.90
CA GLU A 371 10.98 12.18 -1.84
C GLU A 371 9.80 11.21 -1.91
N THR A 372 9.91 10.21 -2.77
CA THR A 372 8.97 9.11 -2.94
C THR A 372 9.71 7.78 -2.77
N GLY A 373 9.19 6.91 -1.90
CA GLY A 373 9.83 5.67 -1.47
C GLY A 373 10.27 5.72 0.01
N PRO A 374 11.09 4.76 0.48
CA PRO A 374 11.74 3.72 -0.31
C PRO A 374 10.77 2.63 -0.78
N PHE A 375 11.06 2.06 -1.94
CA PHE A 375 10.41 0.87 -2.48
C PHE A 375 11.38 -0.29 -2.46
N ASP A 376 11.05 -1.32 -1.67
CA ASP A 376 11.88 -2.51 -1.53
C ASP A 376 11.56 -3.51 -2.63
N ILE A 377 12.52 -3.73 -3.53
CA ILE A 377 12.41 -4.64 -4.68
C ILE A 377 13.30 -5.85 -4.43
N ARG A 378 12.70 -7.04 -4.39
CA ARG A 378 13.44 -8.29 -4.25
C ARG A 378 14.30 -8.55 -5.49
N PHE A 379 15.59 -8.77 -5.30
CA PHE A 379 16.54 -9.13 -6.35
C PHE A 379 17.18 -10.49 -6.07
N ASP A 380 16.89 -11.47 -6.92
CA ASP A 380 17.52 -12.79 -6.91
C ASP A 380 18.41 -12.95 -8.17
N PRO A 381 19.74 -12.98 -8.02
CA PRO A 381 20.68 -13.06 -9.14
C PRO A 381 20.46 -14.29 -10.03
N GLU A 382 20.13 -15.45 -9.45
CA GLU A 382 19.97 -16.68 -10.23
C GLU A 382 18.68 -16.62 -11.05
N ALA A 383 17.56 -16.27 -10.41
CA ALA A 383 16.28 -16.12 -11.09
C ALA A 383 16.34 -15.01 -12.16
N ALA A 384 16.99 -13.89 -11.85
CA ALA A 384 17.19 -12.79 -12.79
C ALA A 384 18.01 -13.21 -14.02
N LEU A 385 19.08 -14.02 -13.83
CA LEU A 385 19.89 -14.53 -14.93
C LEU A 385 19.08 -15.45 -15.85
N GLN A 386 18.33 -16.39 -15.25
CA GLN A 386 17.49 -17.31 -16.00
C GLN A 386 16.40 -16.56 -16.78
N GLN A 387 15.74 -15.58 -16.15
CA GLN A 387 14.70 -14.77 -16.80
C GLN A 387 15.28 -13.92 -17.94
N GLY A 388 16.41 -13.25 -17.72
CA GLY A 388 17.07 -12.43 -18.75
C GLY A 388 17.51 -13.26 -19.96
N ASN A 389 18.14 -14.41 -19.73
CA ASN A 389 18.54 -15.33 -20.80
C ASN A 389 17.32 -15.86 -21.58
N LYS A 390 16.22 -16.21 -20.90
CA LYS A 390 14.97 -16.62 -21.54
C LYS A 390 14.42 -15.52 -22.45
N GLN A 391 14.37 -14.27 -21.96
CA GLN A 391 13.88 -13.14 -22.74
C GLN A 391 14.70 -12.92 -24.02
N ILE A 392 16.03 -13.03 -23.93
CA ILE A 392 16.92 -12.91 -25.10
C ILE A 392 16.67 -14.07 -26.08
N LEU A 393 16.55 -15.30 -25.58
CA LEU A 393 16.23 -16.46 -26.42
C LEU A 393 14.89 -16.28 -27.15
N ASP A 394 13.84 -15.87 -26.45
CA ASP A 394 12.51 -15.66 -27.03
C ASP A 394 12.51 -14.51 -28.07
N GLN A 395 13.19 -13.40 -27.77
CA GLN A 395 13.27 -12.24 -28.67
C GLN A 395 14.08 -12.54 -29.94
N PHE A 396 15.21 -13.24 -29.80
CA PHE A 396 16.14 -13.53 -30.90
C PHE A 396 16.07 -15.00 -31.35
N TRP A 397 14.85 -15.56 -31.37
CA TRP A 397 14.63 -16.96 -31.73
C TRP A 397 15.14 -17.32 -33.13
N THR A 398 15.15 -16.37 -34.06
CA THR A 398 15.67 -16.58 -35.43
C THR A 398 17.17 -16.89 -35.47
N SER A 399 17.91 -16.59 -34.40
CA SER A 399 19.35 -16.84 -34.28
C SER A 399 19.69 -18.13 -33.53
N TRP A 400 18.70 -18.90 -33.08
CA TRP A 400 18.95 -20.15 -32.35
C TRP A 400 19.72 -21.17 -33.19
N ILE A 401 19.34 -21.32 -34.46
CA ILE A 401 19.91 -22.29 -35.37
C ILE A 401 20.38 -21.58 -36.64
N ALA A 402 21.63 -21.82 -37.02
CA ALA A 402 22.17 -21.40 -38.29
C ALA A 402 22.70 -22.60 -39.08
N PHE A 403 22.20 -22.79 -40.31
CA PHE A 403 22.83 -23.70 -41.25
C PHE A 403 24.05 -23.03 -41.86
N ASP A 404 25.15 -23.77 -42.01
CA ASP A 404 26.34 -23.24 -42.66
C ASP A 404 26.05 -22.75 -44.10
N ALA A 405 26.43 -21.51 -44.39
CA ALA A 405 26.36 -20.90 -45.71
C ALA A 405 27.68 -21.01 -46.51
N SER A 406 28.78 -21.43 -45.88
CA SER A 406 30.15 -21.30 -46.40
C SER A 406 30.70 -22.52 -47.15
N GLY A 407 29.87 -23.56 -47.37
CA GLY A 407 30.24 -24.71 -48.20
C GLY A 407 30.88 -25.88 -47.43
N ASN A 408 31.02 -25.79 -46.10
CA ASN A 408 31.25 -26.96 -45.24
C ASN A 408 29.92 -27.71 -45.08
N ARG A 409 29.58 -28.49 -46.12
CA ARG A 409 28.29 -29.18 -46.27
C ARG A 409 27.85 -29.89 -44.99
N GLY A 410 26.75 -29.39 -44.41
CA GLY A 410 25.97 -30.08 -43.39
C GLY A 410 26.26 -29.67 -41.94
N LEU A 411 26.82 -28.50 -41.62
CA LEU A 411 26.90 -28.04 -40.23
C LEU A 411 25.68 -27.25 -39.79
N VAL A 412 25.23 -27.50 -38.56
CA VAL A 412 24.17 -26.77 -37.86
C VAL A 412 24.77 -26.15 -36.61
N TYR A 413 24.81 -24.82 -36.55
CA TYR A 413 25.33 -24.05 -35.41
C TYR A 413 24.19 -23.65 -34.46
N PHE A 414 24.47 -23.70 -33.16
CA PHE A 414 23.56 -23.30 -32.09
C PHE A 414 24.27 -22.49 -30.99
N SER A 415 25.33 -21.78 -31.36
CA SER A 415 26.19 -21.00 -30.45
C SER A 415 25.43 -19.96 -29.63
N GLN A 416 24.43 -19.29 -30.21
CA GLN A 416 23.62 -18.31 -29.50
C GLN A 416 22.85 -18.96 -28.34
N MET A 417 22.23 -20.12 -28.57
CA MET A 417 21.54 -20.86 -27.51
C MET A 417 22.48 -21.26 -26.39
N LEU A 418 23.71 -21.61 -26.75
CA LEU A 418 24.74 -22.02 -25.81
C LEU A 418 25.21 -20.86 -24.91
N SER A 419 25.32 -19.65 -25.47
CA SER A 419 25.64 -18.45 -24.69
C SER A 419 24.52 -18.10 -23.69
N TYR A 420 23.25 -18.36 -24.02
CA TYR A 420 22.13 -18.08 -23.11
C TYR A 420 21.60 -19.31 -22.36
N ARG A 421 22.40 -20.38 -22.26
CA ARG A 421 21.97 -21.70 -21.77
C ARG A 421 21.48 -21.75 -20.33
N CYS A 422 21.78 -20.75 -19.51
CA CYS A 422 21.32 -20.72 -18.11
C CYS A 422 19.79 -20.70 -17.97
N ALA A 423 19.05 -20.29 -18.99
CA ALA A 423 17.59 -20.39 -19.02
C ALA A 423 17.07 -21.75 -19.54
N ILE A 424 17.92 -22.58 -20.11
CA ILE A 424 17.53 -23.77 -20.89
C ILE A 424 17.62 -25.02 -20.02
N LYS A 425 16.50 -25.74 -19.91
CA LYS A 425 16.44 -27.07 -19.30
C LYS A 425 16.70 -28.18 -20.32
N ALA A 426 16.11 -28.07 -21.51
CA ALA A 426 16.29 -29.03 -22.60
C ALA A 426 15.97 -28.38 -23.95
N VAL A 427 16.60 -28.89 -25.01
CA VAL A 427 16.32 -28.47 -26.39
C VAL A 427 16.02 -29.71 -27.22
N HIS A 428 14.78 -29.80 -27.70
CA HIS A 428 14.34 -30.88 -28.57
C HIS A 428 14.25 -30.40 -30.01
N TYR A 429 14.58 -31.29 -30.96
CA TYR A 429 14.54 -30.97 -32.37
C TYR A 429 14.11 -32.16 -33.23
N GLY A 430 13.62 -31.82 -34.42
CA GLY A 430 13.22 -32.74 -35.48
C GLY A 430 13.75 -32.24 -36.83
N LEU A 431 14.07 -33.16 -37.74
CA LEU A 431 14.62 -32.84 -39.06
C LEU A 431 13.58 -33.12 -40.14
N ASN A 432 13.48 -32.25 -41.16
CA ASN A 432 12.58 -32.40 -42.30
C ASN A 432 11.10 -32.71 -41.93
N GLY A 433 10.58 -32.07 -40.88
CA GLY A 433 9.21 -32.26 -40.41
C GLY A 433 8.98 -33.53 -39.58
N ALA A 434 10.03 -34.26 -39.20
CA ALA A 434 9.95 -35.35 -38.23
C ALA A 434 9.57 -34.85 -36.83
N ALA A 435 9.19 -35.80 -35.96
CA ALA A 435 8.88 -35.53 -34.55
C ALA A 435 10.08 -34.90 -33.82
N LEU A 436 9.81 -34.16 -32.73
CA LEU A 436 10.80 -33.53 -31.86
C LEU A 436 11.38 -34.54 -30.86
N ASP A 437 11.96 -35.63 -31.34
CA ASP A 437 12.45 -36.76 -30.53
C ASP A 437 13.96 -36.74 -30.29
N LYS A 438 14.69 -35.83 -30.94
CA LYS A 438 16.14 -35.65 -30.74
C LYS A 438 16.42 -34.50 -29.80
N GLU A 439 17.54 -34.58 -29.08
CA GLU A 439 17.93 -33.58 -28.09
C GLU A 439 19.30 -32.97 -28.42
N ILE A 440 19.43 -31.65 -28.30
CA ILE A 440 20.74 -30.99 -28.27
C ILE A 440 21.22 -31.00 -26.81
N LYS A 441 22.26 -31.79 -26.54
CA LYS A 441 22.81 -31.97 -25.18
C LYS A 441 23.62 -30.74 -24.77
N MET A 442 22.97 -29.77 -24.14
CA MET A 442 23.64 -28.57 -23.63
C MET A 442 24.52 -28.89 -22.41
N PRO A 443 25.71 -28.27 -22.27
CA PRO A 443 26.50 -28.36 -21.06
C PRO A 443 25.81 -27.59 -19.90
N PRO A 444 26.19 -27.83 -18.64
CA PRO A 444 25.66 -27.08 -17.52
C PRO A 444 25.95 -25.57 -17.67
N CYS A 445 25.06 -24.75 -17.12
CA CYS A 445 25.32 -23.32 -16.95
C CYS A 445 26.38 -23.10 -15.87
N ASP A 446 27.29 -22.16 -16.11
CA ASP A 446 28.13 -21.56 -15.08
C ASP A 446 27.57 -20.16 -14.77
N PRO A 447 26.93 -19.92 -13.61
CA PRO A 447 26.39 -18.61 -13.28
C PRO A 447 27.45 -17.50 -13.14
N LYS A 448 28.72 -17.85 -12.93
CA LYS A 448 29.82 -16.87 -12.82
C LYS A 448 30.26 -16.39 -14.20
N ASP A 449 30.30 -17.29 -15.17
CA ASP A 449 30.62 -17.01 -16.57
C ASP A 449 29.54 -17.57 -17.52
N PRO A 450 28.33 -16.98 -17.51
CA PRO A 450 27.15 -17.57 -18.16
C PRO A 450 27.25 -17.61 -19.68
N TYR A 451 28.04 -16.71 -20.27
CA TYR A 451 28.15 -16.55 -21.73
C TYR A 451 29.34 -17.30 -22.32
N ALA A 452 30.28 -17.79 -21.50
CA ALA A 452 31.40 -18.60 -21.98
C ALA A 452 30.93 -19.96 -22.49
N ILE A 453 31.48 -20.34 -23.65
CA ILE A 453 31.32 -21.66 -24.24
C ILE A 453 32.45 -22.55 -23.71
N PRO A 454 32.15 -23.71 -23.10
CA PRO A 454 33.19 -24.64 -22.65
C PRO A 454 34.11 -25.05 -23.80
N TYR A 455 35.42 -25.05 -23.56
CA TYR A 455 36.43 -25.28 -24.59
C TYR A 455 36.30 -26.67 -25.26
N ASP A 456 35.83 -27.66 -24.51
CA ASP A 456 35.62 -29.03 -24.95
C ASP A 456 34.25 -29.26 -25.63
N TYR A 457 33.41 -28.22 -25.72
CA TYR A 457 32.08 -28.31 -26.28
C TYR A 457 32.02 -27.73 -27.70
N GLN A 458 31.53 -28.52 -28.65
CA GLN A 458 31.34 -28.07 -30.03
C GLN A 458 29.97 -27.38 -30.19
N PRO A 459 29.90 -26.08 -30.55
CA PRO A 459 28.64 -25.35 -30.70
C PRO A 459 27.92 -25.65 -32.03
N TYR A 460 28.22 -26.81 -32.62
CA TYR A 460 27.66 -27.28 -33.87
C TYR A 460 27.67 -28.81 -33.95
N PHE A 461 26.82 -29.37 -34.79
CA PHE A 461 26.89 -30.77 -35.19
C PHE A 461 26.64 -30.93 -36.68
N LYS A 462 27.01 -32.10 -37.22
CA LYS A 462 26.85 -32.42 -38.64
C LYS A 462 25.52 -33.11 -38.91
N VAL A 463 24.84 -32.69 -39.97
CA VAL A 463 23.62 -33.27 -40.54
C VAL A 463 23.85 -33.75 -41.97
N ALA A 464 23.01 -34.66 -42.44
CA ALA A 464 23.06 -35.15 -43.82
C ALA A 464 22.68 -34.04 -44.82
N ASP A 465 23.18 -34.15 -46.05
CA ASP A 465 22.84 -33.21 -47.14
C ASP A 465 21.36 -33.23 -47.53
N SER A 466 20.64 -34.30 -47.19
CA SER A 466 19.19 -34.42 -47.38
C SER A 466 18.37 -33.57 -46.39
N VAL A 467 18.99 -32.98 -45.37
CA VAL A 467 18.31 -32.10 -44.39
C VAL A 467 18.10 -30.71 -44.99
N LYS A 468 16.83 -30.33 -45.12
CA LYS A 468 16.33 -29.04 -45.66
C LYS A 468 15.74 -28.14 -44.59
N ALA A 469 15.27 -28.71 -43.48
CA ALA A 469 14.70 -27.94 -42.37
C ALA A 469 14.94 -28.63 -41.04
N MET A 470 14.95 -27.84 -39.97
CA MET A 470 15.03 -28.28 -38.59
C MET A 470 13.99 -27.54 -37.76
N SER A 471 13.15 -28.29 -37.06
CA SER A 471 12.22 -27.75 -36.07
C SER A 471 12.84 -27.88 -34.69
N VAL A 472 12.73 -26.84 -33.86
CA VAL A 472 13.31 -26.80 -32.51
C VAL A 472 12.28 -26.30 -31.51
N GLN A 473 12.30 -26.90 -30.32
CA GLN A 473 11.56 -26.43 -29.16
C GLN A 473 12.46 -26.42 -27.93
N VAL A 474 12.39 -25.32 -27.18
CA VAL A 474 13.14 -25.14 -25.93
C VAL A 474 12.20 -25.37 -24.76
N THR A 475 12.64 -26.15 -23.78
CA THR A 475 12.06 -26.20 -22.43
C THR A 475 12.95 -25.38 -21.52
N TYR A 476 12.37 -24.38 -20.85
CA TYR A 476 13.08 -23.47 -19.96
C TYR A 476 13.20 -24.03 -18.53
N THR A 477 14.08 -23.46 -17.72
CA THR A 477 14.30 -23.86 -16.32
C THR A 477 13.05 -23.64 -15.44
N ASP A 478 12.21 -22.67 -15.79
CA ASP A 478 10.91 -22.43 -15.15
C ASP A 478 9.82 -23.45 -15.55
N GLY A 479 10.14 -24.41 -16.41
CA GLY A 479 9.23 -25.47 -16.88
C GLY A 479 8.36 -25.07 -18.07
N THR A 480 8.36 -23.80 -18.49
CA THR A 480 7.64 -23.35 -19.68
C THR A 480 8.33 -23.83 -20.96
N GLN A 481 7.58 -23.88 -22.06
CA GLN A 481 8.09 -24.28 -23.36
C GLN A 481 7.94 -23.16 -24.39
N SER A 482 8.92 -23.04 -25.28
CA SER A 482 8.79 -22.17 -26.44
C SER A 482 7.77 -22.74 -27.43
N PRO A 483 7.24 -21.91 -28.35
CA PRO A 483 6.67 -22.40 -29.60
C PRO A 483 7.69 -23.25 -30.35
N VAL A 484 7.21 -24.17 -31.18
CA VAL A 484 8.06 -24.88 -32.14
C VAL A 484 8.49 -23.88 -33.23
N ARG A 485 9.80 -23.74 -33.42
CA ARG A 485 10.40 -22.85 -34.41
C ARG A 485 11.03 -23.67 -35.52
N GLU A 486 10.69 -23.37 -36.78
CA GLU A 486 11.26 -24.03 -37.95
C GLU A 486 12.34 -23.16 -38.58
N TYR A 487 13.49 -23.76 -38.86
CA TYR A 487 14.65 -23.16 -39.52
C TYR A 487 14.91 -23.89 -40.82
N LYS A 488 15.01 -23.15 -41.92
CA LYS A 488 15.25 -23.72 -43.25
C LYS A 488 16.71 -23.56 -43.64
N ARG A 489 17.27 -24.62 -44.21
CA ARG A 489 18.57 -24.58 -44.88
C ARG A 489 18.39 -23.80 -46.18
N GLN A 490 19.14 -22.72 -46.33
CA GLN A 490 19.11 -21.86 -47.52
C GLN A 490 19.74 -22.54 -48.73
#